data_AF-A0A1N6LYA5-F1
#
_entry.id   AF-A0A1N6LYA5-F1
#
_cell.length_a   1.000
_cell.length_b   1.000
_cell.length_c   1.000
_cell.angle_alpha   90.00
_cell.angle_beta   90.00
_cell.angle_gamma   90.00
#
_symmetry.space_group_name_H-M   'P 1'
#
loop_
_entity.id
_entity.type
_entity.pdbx_description
1 polymer ?
#
loop_
_entity_poly.entity_id
_entity_poly.type
_entity_poly.pdbx_seq_one_letter_code
_entity_poly.pdbx_strand_id
1 'polypeptide(L)'
;MVGSEEVLNSPRYNVPLTIYVILIFITIIAFANCRTITIKKEPKCNLPCISLCLNKCVVTVTNDNIVVNMRNLEILLEIAKISNLYLITQLPSHITDEQLIQCVYKEGSSILKHRIMTCSTAKGRGSMVRQLQPILHVDIDRTIVDYLTGKVANVLSLEESNDGYDLSSLLEIVPLCKF
;
A
#
# COMPACT_ATOMS: atom_id res chain seq x y z
N MET A 1 18.19 -74.02 31.69
CA MET A 1 17.31 -73.34 30.73
C MET A 1 18.05 -72.06 30.35
N VAL A 2 18.84 -72.08 29.26
CA VAL A 2 18.51 -71.46 27.95
C VAL A 2 18.09 -70.00 28.14
N GLY A 3 18.73 -68.96 27.61
CA GLY A 3 19.84 -68.82 26.67
C GLY A 3 19.87 -67.36 26.21
N SER A 4 21.06 -66.77 26.27
CA SER A 4 21.70 -65.76 25.40
C SER A 4 20.95 -64.51 24.88
N GLU A 5 21.67 -63.39 25.02
CA GLU A 5 21.47 -62.04 24.49
C GLU A 5 21.26 -61.98 22.96
N GLU A 6 20.32 -61.15 22.49
CA GLU A 6 20.34 -60.59 21.13
C GLU A 6 20.30 -59.06 21.18
N VAL A 7 21.43 -58.47 20.79
CA VAL A 7 21.62 -57.07 20.45
C VAL A 7 21.00 -56.82 19.07
N LEU A 8 19.93 -56.02 18.98
CA LEU A 8 19.40 -55.57 17.70
C LEU A 8 19.76 -54.11 17.43
N ASN A 9 20.79 -53.95 16.60
CA ASN A 9 21.23 -52.72 15.95
C ASN A 9 20.07 -51.98 15.28
N SER A 10 19.96 -50.67 15.53
CA SER A 10 19.17 -49.76 14.72
C SER A 10 19.88 -49.49 13.38
N PRO A 11 19.21 -49.63 12.22
CA PRO A 11 19.84 -49.38 10.93
C PRO A 11 20.05 -47.88 10.74
N ARG A 12 21.32 -47.45 10.69
CA ARG A 12 21.70 -46.19 10.06
C ARG A 12 21.35 -46.30 8.57
N TYR A 13 20.24 -45.71 8.15
CA TYR A 13 19.94 -45.54 6.73
C TYR A 13 20.97 -44.59 6.12
N ASN A 14 22.02 -45.16 5.55
CA ASN A 14 23.03 -44.43 4.80
C ASN A 14 22.48 -44.19 3.39
N VAL A 15 21.66 -43.14 3.26
CA VAL A 15 21.16 -42.71 1.95
C VAL A 15 22.35 -42.22 1.12
N PRO A 16 22.63 -42.82 -0.05
CA PRO A 16 23.78 -42.45 -0.87
C PRO A 16 23.71 -40.97 -1.26
N LEU A 17 24.86 -40.28 -1.27
CA LEU A 17 25.00 -38.84 -1.58
C LEU A 17 24.25 -38.42 -2.85
N THR A 18 24.12 -39.32 -3.82
CA THR A 18 23.37 -39.12 -5.07
C THR A 18 21.88 -38.80 -4.84
N ILE A 19 21.24 -39.41 -3.84
CA ILE A 19 19.84 -39.13 -3.51
C ILE A 19 19.69 -37.74 -2.90
N TYR A 20 20.67 -37.29 -2.10
CA TYR A 20 20.66 -35.94 -1.53
C TYR A 20 20.82 -34.86 -2.61
N VAL A 21 21.68 -35.11 -3.61
CA VAL A 21 21.85 -34.22 -4.77
C VAL A 21 20.57 -34.17 -5.62
N ILE A 22 19.90 -35.30 -5.83
CA ILE A 22 18.62 -35.35 -6.56
C ILE A 22 17.52 -34.58 -5.82
N LEU A 23 17.41 -34.74 -4.49
CA LEU A 23 16.42 -34.00 -3.68
C LEU A 23 16.68 -32.49 -3.68
N ILE A 24 17.95 -32.06 -3.62
CA ILE A 24 18.32 -30.65 -3.76
C ILE A 24 17.95 -30.12 -5.16
N PHE A 25 18.25 -30.87 -6.23
CA PHE A 25 17.89 -30.48 -7.59
C PHE A 25 16.37 -30.37 -7.79
N ILE A 26 15.57 -31.31 -7.25
CA ILE A 26 14.10 -31.25 -7.30
C ILE A 26 13.59 -30.02 -6.56
N THR A 27 14.19 -29.67 -5.41
CA THR A 27 13.80 -28.47 -4.64
C THR A 27 14.16 -27.18 -5.36
N ILE A 28 15.32 -27.12 -6.02
CA ILE A 28 15.76 -25.97 -6.84
C ILE A 28 14.87 -25.83 -8.09
N ILE A 29 14.51 -26.93 -8.75
CA ILE A 29 13.59 -26.91 -9.90
C ILE A 29 12.17 -26.49 -9.46
N ALA A 30 11.72 -26.91 -8.28
CA ALA A 30 10.45 -26.47 -7.71
C ALA A 30 10.45 -24.98 -7.33
N PHE A 31 11.59 -24.45 -6.85
CA PHE A 31 11.77 -23.02 -6.55
C PHE A 31 11.86 -22.18 -7.83
N ALA A 32 12.54 -22.68 -8.88
CA ALA A 32 12.61 -22.03 -10.19
C ALA A 32 11.27 -22.04 -10.95
N ASN A 33 10.41 -23.03 -10.69
CA ASN A 33 9.04 -23.09 -11.22
C ASN A 33 8.00 -22.39 -10.32
N CYS A 34 8.43 -21.71 -9.25
CA CYS A 34 7.55 -20.93 -8.40
C CYS A 34 7.16 -19.63 -9.10
N ARG A 35 6.16 -19.76 -9.98
CA ARG A 35 5.20 -18.76 -10.45
C ARG A 35 5.71 -17.32 -10.46
N THR A 36 6.08 -16.87 -11.65
CA THR A 36 5.79 -15.50 -12.09
C THR A 36 4.38 -15.15 -11.62
N ILE A 37 4.28 -14.21 -10.69
CA ILE A 37 3.03 -13.53 -10.41
C ILE A 37 2.74 -12.76 -11.70
N THR A 38 2.03 -13.40 -12.61
CA THR A 38 1.41 -12.72 -13.74
C THR A 38 0.32 -11.88 -13.12
N ILE A 39 0.68 -10.66 -12.69
CA ILE A 39 -0.30 -9.60 -12.50
C ILE A 39 -0.97 -9.50 -13.86
N LYS A 40 -2.16 -10.08 -13.99
CA LYS A 40 -3.06 -9.78 -15.09
C LYS A 40 -3.20 -8.26 -15.03
N LYS A 41 -2.51 -7.57 -15.93
CA LYS A 41 -2.72 -6.16 -16.20
C LYS A 41 -4.16 -6.10 -16.69
N GLU A 42 -5.07 -5.83 -15.77
CA GLU A 42 -6.45 -5.54 -16.13
C GLU A 42 -6.43 -4.47 -17.22
N PRO A 43 -7.34 -4.56 -18.20
CA PRO A 43 -7.38 -3.60 -19.29
C PRO A 43 -7.40 -2.20 -18.67
N LYS A 44 -6.36 -1.41 -18.95
CA LYS A 44 -6.31 0.01 -18.57
C LYS A 44 -7.52 0.67 -19.23
N CYS A 45 -8.64 0.74 -18.52
CA CYS A 45 -9.43 1.96 -18.58
C CYS A 45 -8.44 3.04 -18.17
N ASN A 46 -8.08 3.93 -19.10
CA ASN A 46 -7.13 5.02 -18.83
C ASN A 46 -7.81 5.98 -17.84
N LEU A 47 -7.85 5.59 -16.56
CA LEU A 47 -8.37 6.40 -15.47
C LEU A 47 -7.26 7.33 -14.97
N PRO A 48 -7.57 8.61 -14.69
CA PRO A 48 -6.58 9.58 -14.25
C PRO A 48 -5.88 9.08 -12.97
N CYS A 49 -4.56 9.21 -12.92
CA CYS A 49 -3.78 8.92 -11.72
C CYS A 49 -3.89 10.11 -10.76
N ILE A 50 -4.49 9.92 -9.60
CA ILE A 50 -4.72 10.98 -8.62
C ILE A 50 -4.09 10.56 -7.31
N SER A 51 -3.49 11.50 -6.59
CA SER A 51 -2.96 11.23 -5.26
C SER A 51 -3.43 12.26 -4.25
N LEU A 52 -3.66 11.82 -3.01
CA LEU A 52 -4.17 12.68 -1.96
C LEU A 52 -3.51 12.38 -0.61
N CYS A 53 -3.18 13.43 0.14
CA CYS A 53 -2.70 13.34 1.51
C CYS A 53 -3.86 13.07 2.48
N LEU A 54 -3.76 12.01 3.29
CA LEU A 54 -4.80 11.66 4.27
C LEU A 54 -4.68 12.40 5.60
N ASN A 55 -3.48 12.91 5.93
CA ASN A 55 -3.21 13.51 7.23
C ASN A 55 -4.23 14.61 7.55
N LYS A 56 -4.87 14.53 8.71
CA LYS A 56 -5.89 15.46 9.23
C LYS A 56 -7.18 15.58 8.40
N CYS A 57 -7.17 15.30 7.09
CA CYS A 57 -8.38 15.29 6.26
C CYS A 57 -9.25 14.06 6.51
N VAL A 58 -8.62 12.88 6.43
CA VAL A 58 -9.31 11.59 6.47
C VAL A 58 -8.83 10.77 7.65
N VAL A 59 -7.53 10.82 7.92
CA VAL A 59 -6.91 10.09 9.03
C VAL A 59 -6.33 11.07 10.03
N THR A 60 -6.79 10.95 11.27
CA THR A 60 -6.22 11.65 12.42
C THR A 60 -5.73 10.62 13.41
N VAL A 61 -4.47 10.75 13.85
CA VAL A 61 -3.88 9.89 14.88
C VAL A 61 -4.00 10.61 16.22
N THR A 62 -4.71 10.01 17.17
CA THR A 62 -4.93 10.57 18.52
C THR A 62 -4.64 9.49 19.57
N ASN A 63 -3.69 9.73 20.48
CA ASN A 63 -3.34 8.80 21.56
C ASN A 63 -3.18 7.34 21.08
N ASP A 64 -2.32 7.12 20.07
CA ASP A 64 -2.08 5.82 19.42
C ASP A 64 -3.28 5.19 18.68
N ASN A 65 -4.41 5.88 18.60
CA ASN A 65 -5.59 5.45 17.88
C ASN A 65 -5.72 6.17 16.53
N ILE A 66 -6.12 5.42 15.51
CA ILE A 66 -6.39 5.94 14.17
C ILE A 66 -7.88 6.21 14.07
N VAL A 67 -8.23 7.49 13.92
CA VAL A 67 -9.61 7.94 13.70
C VAL A 67 -9.76 8.25 12.22
N VAL A 68 -10.77 7.63 11.59
CA VAL A 68 -11.09 7.82 10.19
C VAL A 68 -12.33 8.71 10.07
N ASN A 69 -12.21 9.82 9.34
CA ASN A 69 -13.35 10.65 8.99
C ASN A 69 -14.13 9.99 7.85
N MET A 70 -15.27 9.39 8.20
CA MET A 70 -16.09 8.60 7.27
C MET A 70 -16.68 9.44 6.14
N ARG A 71 -17.08 10.70 6.40
CA ARG A 71 -17.61 11.61 5.36
C ARG A 71 -16.58 11.82 4.26
N ASN A 72 -15.35 12.15 4.66
CA ASN A 72 -14.28 12.39 3.70
C ASN A 72 -13.82 11.09 3.02
N LEU A 73 -13.86 9.96 3.74
CA LEU A 73 -13.60 8.66 3.14
C LEU A 73 -14.61 8.32 2.04
N GLU A 74 -15.92 8.52 2.28
CA GLU A 74 -16.97 8.29 1.28
C GLU A 74 -16.72 9.06 -0.02
N ILE A 75 -16.33 10.34 0.09
CA ILE A 75 -15.94 11.17 -1.06
C ILE A 75 -14.75 10.55 -1.82
N LEU A 76 -13.74 10.06 -1.09
CA LEU A 76 -12.60 9.36 -1.72
C LEU A 76 -13.03 8.07 -2.42
N LEU A 77 -14.00 7.32 -1.88
CA LEU A 77 -14.51 6.11 -2.53
C LEU A 77 -15.21 6.44 -3.85
N GLU A 78 -15.95 7.55 -3.92
CA GLU A 78 -16.53 8.03 -5.19
C GLU A 78 -15.45 8.42 -6.20
N ILE A 79 -14.42 9.15 -5.76
CA ILE A 79 -13.27 9.51 -6.60
C ILE A 79 -12.54 8.24 -7.10
N ALA A 80 -12.40 7.21 -6.27
CA ALA A 80 -11.75 5.96 -6.63
C ALA A 80 -12.49 5.16 -7.72
N LYS A 81 -13.80 5.38 -7.92
CA LYS A 81 -14.57 4.75 -9.01
C LYS A 81 -14.18 5.28 -10.39
N ILE A 82 -13.77 6.55 -10.45
CA ILE A 82 -13.48 7.28 -11.70
C ILE A 82 -11.99 7.59 -11.89
N SER A 83 -11.13 7.12 -10.98
CA SER A 83 -9.70 7.43 -11.00
C SER A 83 -8.84 6.30 -10.42
N ASN A 84 -7.56 6.30 -10.78
CA ASN A 84 -6.55 5.54 -10.07
C ASN A 84 -6.09 6.36 -8.85
N LEU A 85 -6.86 6.28 -7.76
CA LEU A 85 -6.61 7.02 -6.53
C LEU A 85 -5.51 6.37 -5.66
N TYR A 86 -4.48 7.14 -5.34
CA TYR A 86 -3.41 6.81 -4.39
C TYR A 86 -3.55 7.67 -3.13
N LEU A 87 -3.57 7.01 -1.98
CA LEU A 87 -3.66 7.68 -0.70
C LEU A 87 -2.30 7.68 -0.03
N ILE A 88 -1.83 8.84 0.40
CA ILE A 88 -0.52 8.96 1.04
C ILE A 88 -0.69 9.57 2.42
N THR A 89 -0.06 8.98 3.42
CA THR A 89 -0.07 9.54 4.77
C THR A 89 1.31 9.50 5.39
N GLN A 90 1.61 10.52 6.18
CA GLN A 90 2.78 10.53 7.04
C GLN A 90 2.39 9.95 8.40
N LEU A 91 3.00 8.83 8.77
CA LEU A 91 2.76 8.17 10.05
C LEU A 91 3.76 8.63 11.11
N PRO A 92 3.31 8.80 12.36
CA PRO A 92 4.22 8.89 13.48
C PRO A 92 4.85 7.52 13.78
N SER A 93 6.01 7.51 14.43
CA SER A 93 6.84 6.32 14.63
C SER A 93 6.20 5.19 15.47
N HIS A 94 5.14 5.48 16.21
CA HIS A 94 4.45 4.53 17.08
C HIS A 94 3.29 3.79 16.39
N ILE A 95 2.87 4.24 15.20
CA ILE A 95 1.83 3.57 14.40
C ILE A 95 2.51 2.76 13.29
N THR A 96 2.04 1.55 13.05
CA THR A 96 2.53 0.72 11.94
C THR A 96 1.70 0.91 10.67
N ASP A 97 2.32 0.62 9.52
CA ASP A 97 1.65 0.68 8.22
C ASP A 97 0.44 -0.27 8.17
N GLU A 98 0.57 -1.47 8.75
CA GLU A 98 -0.51 -2.45 8.78
C GLU A 98 -1.73 -1.95 9.57
N GLN A 99 -1.51 -1.28 10.71
CA GLN A 99 -2.60 -0.73 11.52
C GLN A 99 -3.40 0.29 10.72
N LEU A 100 -2.72 1.22 10.05
CA LEU A 100 -3.37 2.21 9.18
C LEU A 100 -4.11 1.53 8.03
N ILE A 101 -3.42 0.67 7.27
CA ILE A 101 -4.00 0.03 6.09
C ILE A 101 -5.23 -0.77 6.50
N GLN A 102 -5.22 -1.47 7.63
CA GLN A 102 -6.38 -2.19 8.14
C GLN A 102 -7.53 -1.24 8.49
N CYS A 103 -7.29 -0.14 9.19
CA CYS A 103 -8.32 0.84 9.51
C CYS A 103 -8.96 1.46 8.26
N VAL A 104 -8.15 1.96 7.33
CA VAL A 104 -8.64 2.62 6.11
C VAL A 104 -9.31 1.61 5.18
N TYR A 105 -8.75 0.41 5.01
CA TYR A 105 -9.30 -0.60 4.11
C TYR A 105 -10.59 -1.25 4.64
N LYS A 106 -10.71 -1.42 5.96
CA LYS A 106 -11.92 -1.97 6.59
C LYS A 106 -13.14 -1.10 6.27
N GLU A 107 -12.97 0.21 6.31
CA GLU A 107 -14.03 1.18 6.03
C GLU A 107 -14.11 1.53 4.53
N GLY A 108 -12.98 1.50 3.81
CA GLY A 108 -12.82 1.94 2.42
C GLY A 108 -12.60 0.81 1.43
N SER A 109 -13.50 -0.18 1.43
CA SER A 109 -13.35 -1.45 0.69
C SER A 109 -13.07 -1.35 -0.82
N SER A 110 -13.36 -0.21 -1.47
CA SER A 110 -13.09 0.00 -2.91
C SER A 110 -11.65 0.44 -3.21
N ILE A 111 -10.87 0.82 -2.20
CA ILE A 111 -9.49 1.27 -2.37
C ILE A 111 -8.55 0.07 -2.25
N LEU A 112 -7.76 -0.17 -3.29
CA LEU A 112 -6.79 -1.26 -3.30
C LEU A 112 -5.70 -1.01 -2.25
N LYS A 113 -5.42 -2.00 -1.39
CA LYS A 113 -4.43 -1.88 -0.31
C LYS A 113 -3.07 -1.34 -0.77
N HIS A 114 -2.59 -1.77 -1.94
CA HIS A 114 -1.30 -1.34 -2.48
C HIS A 114 -1.26 0.12 -2.96
N ARG A 115 -2.40 0.83 -2.95
CA ARG A 115 -2.50 2.26 -3.27
C ARG A 115 -2.56 3.14 -2.01
N ILE A 116 -2.56 2.53 -0.82
CA ILE A 116 -2.41 3.21 0.45
C ILE A 116 -0.92 3.17 0.79
N MET A 117 -0.28 4.33 0.77
CA MET A 117 1.15 4.50 0.94
C MET A 117 1.43 5.29 2.22
N THR A 118 2.50 4.94 2.90
CA THR A 118 2.91 5.57 4.15
C THR A 118 4.32 6.12 4.04
N CYS A 119 4.63 7.09 4.89
CA CYS A 119 6.00 7.59 5.08
C CYS A 119 6.21 8.15 6.47
N SER A 120 7.47 8.25 6.87
CA SER A 120 7.84 8.86 8.15
C SER A 120 8.12 10.36 8.06
N THR A 121 8.33 10.90 6.85
CA THR A 121 8.73 12.31 6.63
C THR A 121 7.97 12.98 5.50
N ALA A 122 7.77 14.30 5.61
CA ALA A 122 7.13 15.10 4.58
C ALA A 122 7.92 15.07 3.25
N LYS A 123 9.26 15.11 3.30
CA LYS A 123 10.11 14.95 2.10
C LYS A 123 9.92 13.57 1.44
N GLY A 124 9.74 12.52 2.26
CA GLY A 124 9.40 11.18 1.79
C GLY A 124 8.06 11.19 1.03
N ARG A 125 7.03 11.84 1.58
CA ARG A 125 5.74 12.07 0.92
C ARG A 125 5.91 12.71 -0.46
N GLY A 126 6.58 13.87 -0.53
CA GLY A 126 6.83 14.56 -1.79
C GLY A 126 7.65 13.72 -2.79
N SER A 127 8.59 12.90 -2.32
CA SER A 127 9.37 12.01 -3.19
C SER A 127 8.55 10.87 -3.78
N MET A 128 7.57 10.33 -3.03
CA MET A 128 6.63 9.33 -3.55
C MET A 128 5.70 9.94 -4.60
N VAL A 129 5.14 11.11 -4.33
CA VAL A 129 4.26 11.82 -5.29
C VAL A 129 5.00 12.06 -6.62
N ARG A 130 6.26 12.51 -6.55
CA ARG A 130 7.08 12.70 -7.75
C ARG A 130 7.35 11.41 -8.52
N GLN A 131 7.44 10.27 -7.86
CA GLN A 131 7.63 8.98 -8.54
C GLN A 131 6.32 8.48 -9.16
N LEU A 132 5.18 8.75 -8.51
CA LEU A 132 3.86 8.40 -9.03
C LEU A 132 3.47 9.21 -10.26
N GLN A 133 3.95 10.45 -10.38
CA GLN A 133 3.57 11.40 -11.45
C GLN A 133 2.05 11.45 -11.67
N PRO A 134 1.26 11.78 -10.63
CA PRO A 134 -0.19 11.88 -10.77
C PRO A 134 -0.55 13.10 -11.63
N ILE A 135 -1.71 13.05 -12.28
CA ILE A 135 -2.26 14.21 -12.98
C ILE A 135 -2.67 15.30 -11.98
N LEU A 136 -3.09 14.88 -10.78
CA LEU A 136 -3.49 15.75 -9.69
C LEU A 136 -2.95 15.19 -8.36
N HIS A 137 -2.26 16.05 -7.60
CA HIS A 137 -1.95 15.81 -6.20
C HIS A 137 -2.68 16.80 -5.31
N VAL A 138 -3.23 16.33 -4.19
CA VAL A 138 -3.87 17.17 -3.17
C VAL A 138 -3.14 16.98 -1.84
N ASP A 139 -2.64 18.05 -1.24
CA ASP A 139 -1.98 18.03 0.08
C ASP A 139 -2.54 19.15 0.97
N ILE A 140 -2.38 19.00 2.28
CA ILE A 140 -2.70 20.05 3.27
C ILE A 140 -1.48 20.89 3.63
N ASP A 141 -0.29 20.36 3.37
CA ASP A 141 0.98 20.97 3.72
C ASP A 141 1.47 21.83 2.54
N ARG A 142 1.32 23.15 2.67
CA ARG A 142 1.77 24.12 1.66
C ARG A 142 3.24 23.94 1.30
N THR A 143 4.08 23.54 2.24
CA THR A 143 5.51 23.29 1.99
C THR A 143 5.72 22.14 0.99
N ILE A 144 4.86 21.12 1.02
CA ILE A 144 4.85 20.02 0.05
C ILE A 144 4.25 20.46 -1.29
N VAL A 145 3.19 21.26 -1.26
CA VAL A 145 2.59 21.84 -2.46
C VAL A 145 3.61 22.67 -3.24
N ASP A 146 4.31 23.59 -2.57
CA ASP A 146 5.36 24.42 -3.15
C ASP A 146 6.52 23.56 -3.67
N TYR A 147 6.90 22.52 -2.92
CA TYR A 147 7.93 21.58 -3.36
C TYR A 147 7.53 20.81 -4.62
N LEU A 148 6.26 20.50 -4.82
CA LEU A 148 5.76 19.72 -5.96
C LEU A 148 5.34 20.58 -7.16
N THR A 149 5.10 21.87 -6.95
CA THR A 149 4.72 22.82 -7.99
C THR A 149 5.77 22.83 -9.11
N GLY A 150 5.31 22.70 -10.36
CA GLY A 150 6.17 22.58 -11.54
C GLY A 150 6.87 21.22 -11.73
N LYS A 151 6.69 20.26 -10.81
CA LYS A 151 7.23 18.88 -10.90
C LYS A 151 6.15 17.81 -11.11
N VAL A 152 4.89 18.18 -10.91
CA VAL A 152 3.67 17.39 -11.07
C VAL A 152 2.67 18.26 -11.82
N ALA A 153 1.80 17.67 -12.65
CA ALA A 153 0.94 18.41 -13.56
C ALA A 153 0.01 19.41 -12.84
N ASN A 154 -0.75 18.94 -11.85
CA ASN A 154 -1.60 19.78 -11.02
C ASN A 154 -1.36 19.46 -9.55
N VAL A 155 -1.25 20.49 -8.71
CA VAL A 155 -1.13 20.36 -7.26
C VAL A 155 -2.12 21.33 -6.61
N LEU A 156 -2.91 20.82 -5.68
CA LEU A 156 -3.88 21.61 -4.92
C LEU A 156 -3.56 21.55 -3.43
N SER A 157 -3.69 22.71 -2.78
CA SER A 157 -3.66 22.82 -1.33
C SER A 157 -5.09 22.81 -0.79
N LEU A 158 -5.36 22.00 0.22
CA LEU A 158 -6.60 22.10 0.99
C LEU A 158 -6.40 23.09 2.13
N GLU A 159 -7.37 23.99 2.29
CA GLU A 159 -7.40 24.92 3.41
C GLU A 159 -8.26 24.34 4.52
N GLU A 160 -7.83 24.54 5.77
CA GLU A 160 -8.58 24.10 6.94
C GLU A 160 -9.75 25.07 7.17
N SER A 161 -10.98 24.53 7.24
CA SER A 161 -12.18 25.29 7.61
C SER A 161 -12.55 25.04 9.08
N ASN A 162 -13.55 25.75 9.59
CA ASN A 162 -14.06 25.54 10.96
C ASN A 162 -14.56 24.10 11.20
N ASP A 163 -14.99 23.41 10.14
CA ASP A 163 -15.49 22.02 10.19
C ASP A 163 -14.41 20.99 9.77
N GLY A 164 -13.14 21.43 9.68
CA GLY A 164 -12.01 20.65 9.19
C GLY A 164 -11.78 20.81 7.69
N TYR A 165 -11.14 19.82 7.07
CA TYR A 165 -10.88 19.82 5.63
C TYR A 165 -12.07 19.24 4.87
N ASP A 166 -12.64 20.01 3.95
CA ASP A 166 -13.71 19.56 3.07
C ASP A 166 -13.13 19.04 1.75
N LEU A 167 -13.51 17.82 1.36
CA LEU A 167 -13.10 17.20 0.11
C LEU A 167 -14.17 17.31 -0.98
N SER A 168 -15.33 17.90 -0.69
CA SER A 168 -16.48 17.92 -1.60
C SER A 168 -16.15 18.56 -2.95
N SER A 169 -15.35 19.63 -2.95
CA SER A 169 -14.90 20.30 -4.18
C SER A 169 -14.10 19.39 -5.12
N LEU A 170 -13.49 18.31 -4.61
CA LEU A 170 -12.76 17.36 -5.44
C LEU A 170 -13.69 16.56 -6.36
N LEU A 171 -14.96 16.38 -6.01
CA LEU A 171 -15.93 15.69 -6.87
C LEU A 171 -16.21 16.47 -8.17
N GLU A 172 -16.02 17.79 -8.15
CA GLU A 172 -16.16 18.64 -9.33
C GLU A 172 -14.84 18.75 -10.11
N ILE A 173 -13.70 18.79 -9.42
CA ILE A 173 -12.37 18.97 -10.01
C ILE A 173 -11.86 17.70 -10.70
N VAL A 174 -12.02 16.54 -10.05
CA VAL A 174 -11.48 15.27 -10.54
C VAL A 174 -12.01 14.91 -11.95
N PRO A 175 -13.32 15.03 -12.25
CA PRO A 175 -13.84 14.78 -13.59
C PRO A 175 -13.30 15.73 -14.68
N LEU A 176 -12.82 16.91 -14.29
CA LEU A 176 -12.21 17.88 -15.22
C LEU A 176 -10.76 17.55 -15.56
N CYS A 177 -10.10 16.69 -14.76
CA CYS A 177 -8.76 16.18 -15.02
C CYS A 177 -8.81 15.14 -16.15
N LYS A 178 -9.01 15.61 -17.39
CA LYS A 178 -9.02 14.77 -18.60
C LYS A 178 -7.61 14.62 -19.20
N PHE A 179 -7.43 13.50 -19.91
CA PHE A 179 -6.23 13.14 -20.68
C PHE A 179 -6.14 13.89 -22.00
#